data_AF-A0A4R2I8K6-F1
#
_entry.id   AF-A0A4R2I8K6-F1
#
_cell.length_a   1.000
_cell.length_b   1.000
_cell.length_c   1.000
_cell.angle_alpha   90.00
_cell.angle_beta   90.00
_cell.angle_gamma   90.00
#
_symmetry.space_group_name_H-M   'P 1'
#
loop_
_entity.id
_entity.type
_entity.pdbx_description
1 polymer ?
#
loop_
_entity_poly.entity_id
_entity_poly.type
_entity_poly.pdbx_seq_one_letter_code
_entity_poly.pdbx_strand_id
1 'polypeptide(L)'
;MPDANLAAVIRIEAWLEASIEAHQSVGVETVLSTPKYRRLVSLAKEKGFEVGLIYVVLDTPQRNVERVRLRVAKGGHAVPEDKIIERYGRSLEQLSWFLDAADRAWIYDNSGAEPKLIGEKEDGVVIIDPHAIPSVLEILAPPDHLPNRQPAMPTERIQRT
;
A
#
# COMPACT_ATOMS: atom_id res chain seq x y z
N MET A 1 -5.66 -2.99 27.94
CA MET A 1 -5.43 -1.65 28.51
C MET A 1 -5.00 -0.72 27.38
N PRO A 2 -5.73 0.37 27.10
CA PRO A 2 -5.41 1.31 26.02
C PRO A 2 -3.98 1.85 26.09
N ASP A 3 -3.45 2.07 27.30
CA ASP A 3 -2.11 2.61 27.53
C ASP A 3 -0.99 1.67 27.09
N ALA A 4 -1.20 0.35 27.21
CA ALA A 4 -0.22 -0.64 26.77
C ALA A 4 -0.10 -0.69 25.24
N ASN A 5 -1.22 -0.54 24.53
CA ASN A 5 -1.23 -0.49 23.06
C ASN A 5 -0.57 0.79 22.54
N LEU A 6 -0.86 1.94 23.15
CA LEU A 6 -0.22 3.20 22.80
C LEU A 6 1.29 3.15 23.06
N ALA A 7 1.71 2.65 24.23
CA ALA A 7 3.12 2.50 24.56
C ALA A 7 3.85 1.54 23.60
N ALA A 8 3.18 0.48 23.12
CA ALA A 8 3.74 -0.41 22.11
C ALA A 8 3.95 0.31 20.77
N VAL A 9 2.97 1.09 20.31
CA VAL A 9 3.09 1.87 19.07
C VAL A 9 4.25 2.87 19.16
N ILE A 10 4.35 3.62 20.26
CA ILE A 10 5.43 4.60 20.48
C ILE A 10 6.80 3.91 20.43
N ARG A 11 6.95 2.76 21.08
CA ARG A 11 8.22 2.00 21.07
C ARG A 11 8.58 1.52 19.67
N ILE A 12 7.61 1.02 18.90
CA ILE A 12 7.86 0.56 17.53
C ILE A 12 8.26 1.73 16.63
N GLU A 13 7.58 2.88 16.74
CA GLU A 13 7.92 4.05 15.93
C GLU A 13 9.30 4.61 16.27
N ALA A 14 9.67 4.65 17.55
CA ALA A 14 11.02 5.02 17.97
C ALA A 14 12.09 4.01 17.49
N TRP A 15 11.78 2.72 17.52
CA TRP A 15 12.69 1.68 17.01
C TRP A 15 12.89 1.79 15.49
N LEU A 16 11.83 2.03 14.72
CA LEU A 16 11.91 2.23 13.27
C LEU A 16 12.79 3.42 12.92
N GLU A 17 12.61 4.55 13.61
CA GLU A 17 13.43 5.74 13.42
C GLU A 17 14.91 5.46 13.75
N ALA A 18 15.19 4.83 14.88
CA ALA A 18 16.54 4.46 15.27
C ALA A 18 17.19 3.48 14.28
N SER A 19 16.44 2.53 13.73
CA SER A 19 16.92 1.61 12.71
C SER A 19 17.25 2.31 11.39
N ILE A 20 16.42 3.27 10.95
CA ILE A 20 16.72 4.08 9.77
C ILE A 20 17.99 4.91 9.99
N GLU A 21 18.13 5.55 11.15
CA GLU A 21 19.34 6.30 11.52
C GLU A 21 20.60 5.42 11.53
N ALA A 22 20.46 4.17 11.99
CA ALA A 22 21.51 3.17 11.98
C ALA A 22 21.74 2.50 10.61
N HIS A 23 21.09 2.97 9.54
CA HIS A 23 21.16 2.40 8.19
C HIS A 23 20.77 0.91 8.12
N GLN A 24 19.84 0.49 8.97
CA GLN A 24 19.29 -0.86 8.96
C GLN A 24 17.99 -0.92 8.16
N SER A 25 17.88 -1.89 7.25
CA SER A 25 16.66 -2.13 6.49
C SER A 25 15.50 -2.52 7.41
N VAL A 26 14.34 -1.90 7.20
CA VAL A 26 13.11 -2.15 7.96
C VAL A 26 11.94 -2.45 7.03
N GLY A 27 11.00 -3.25 7.51
CA GLY A 27 9.72 -3.52 6.85
C GLY A 27 8.58 -3.20 7.80
N VAL A 28 7.53 -2.55 7.29
CA VAL A 28 6.36 -2.17 8.08
C VAL A 28 5.09 -2.63 7.37
N GLU A 29 4.31 -3.47 8.05
CA GLU A 29 2.94 -3.77 7.63
C GLU A 29 1.98 -2.71 8.18
N THR A 30 1.10 -2.18 7.33
CA THR A 30 0.10 -1.21 7.74
C THR A 30 -1.16 -1.28 6.89
N VAL A 31 -2.28 -0.87 7.47
CA VAL A 31 -3.53 -0.62 6.75
C VAL A 31 -3.46 0.65 5.91
N LEU A 32 -2.40 1.47 6.06
CA LEU A 32 -2.20 2.72 5.33
C LEU A 32 -3.33 3.76 5.47
N SER A 33 -4.17 3.66 6.49
CA SER A 33 -5.32 4.56 6.70
C SER A 33 -4.98 5.90 7.38
N THR A 34 -3.70 6.16 7.65
CA THR A 34 -3.23 7.38 8.34
C THR A 34 -1.90 7.85 7.75
N PRO A 35 -1.57 9.15 7.80
CA PRO A 35 -0.31 9.68 7.27
C PRO A 35 0.91 9.43 8.17
N LYS A 36 0.78 8.67 9.27
CA LYS A 36 1.83 8.59 10.32
C LYS A 36 3.19 8.07 9.82
N TYR A 37 3.20 7.22 8.80
CA TYR A 37 4.43 6.67 8.23
C TYR A 37 5.06 7.56 7.16
N ARG A 38 4.41 8.66 6.75
CA ARG A 38 4.99 9.60 5.78
C ARG A 38 6.32 10.16 6.28
N ARG A 39 6.39 10.53 7.56
CA ARG A 39 7.63 11.01 8.20
C ARG A 39 8.77 9.99 8.12
N LEU A 40 8.50 8.72 8.40
CA LEU A 40 9.52 7.67 8.34
C LEU A 40 10.01 7.42 6.92
N VAL A 41 9.10 7.45 5.94
CA VAL A 41 9.48 7.33 4.51
C VAL A 41 10.34 8.52 4.09
N SER A 42 9.96 9.75 4.43
CA SER A 42 10.78 10.94 4.15
C SER A 42 12.17 10.82 4.79
N LEU A 43 12.25 10.43 6.06
CA LEU A 43 13.53 10.20 6.75
C LEU A 43 14.37 9.12 6.04
N ALA A 44 13.77 8.00 5.65
CA ALA A 44 14.46 6.94 4.93
C ALA A 44 15.07 7.45 3.61
N LYS A 45 14.30 8.23 2.84
CA LYS A 45 14.81 8.86 1.60
C LYS A 45 15.95 9.84 1.88
N GLU A 46 15.83 10.67 2.91
CA GLU A 46 16.89 11.60 3.34
C GLU A 46 18.19 10.86 3.72
N LYS A 47 18.07 9.64 4.26
CA LYS A 47 19.19 8.76 4.61
C LYS A 47 19.67 7.88 3.44
N GLY A 48 19.13 8.07 2.24
CA GLY A 48 19.55 7.37 1.03
C GLY A 48 19.06 5.93 0.90
N PHE A 49 17.98 5.56 1.60
CA PHE A 49 17.33 4.26 1.41
C PHE A 49 16.53 4.23 0.10
N GLU A 50 16.47 3.05 -0.50
CA GLU A 50 15.44 2.71 -1.47
C GLU A 50 14.14 2.37 -0.74
N VAL A 51 13.02 2.97 -1.16
CA VAL A 51 11.69 2.76 -0.60
C VAL A 51 10.89 1.86 -1.53
N GLY A 52 10.61 0.65 -1.08
CA GLY A 52 9.69 -0.28 -1.72
C GLY A 52 8.27 -0.22 -1.14
N LEU A 53 7.26 -0.21 -2.01
CA LEU A 53 5.84 -0.28 -1.62
C LEU A 53 5.18 -1.54 -2.20
N ILE A 54 4.57 -2.35 -1.35
CA ILE A 54 3.63 -3.40 -1.78
C ILE A 54 2.25 -3.01 -1.27
N TYR A 55 1.34 -2.72 -2.18
CA TYR A 55 -0.05 -2.36 -1.87
C TYR A 55 -0.98 -3.48 -2.31
N VAL A 56 -1.81 -3.98 -1.40
CA VAL A 56 -2.77 -5.06 -1.68
C VAL A 56 -4.18 -4.54 -1.40
N VAL A 57 -5.06 -4.68 -2.38
CA VAL A 57 -6.42 -4.13 -2.34
C VAL A 57 -7.44 -5.14 -2.86
N LEU A 58 -8.69 -4.96 -2.48
CA LEU A 58 -9.84 -5.66 -3.04
C LEU A 58 -10.71 -4.68 -3.80
N ASP A 59 -11.48 -5.17 -4.75
CA ASP A 59 -12.35 -4.34 -5.59
C ASP A 59 -13.40 -3.54 -4.82
N THR A 60 -13.79 -4.01 -3.63
CA THR A 60 -14.84 -3.42 -2.81
C THR A 60 -14.51 -3.51 -1.32
N PRO A 61 -14.89 -2.50 -0.50
CA PRO A 61 -14.74 -2.57 0.94
C PRO A 61 -15.62 -3.68 1.57
N GLN A 62 -16.75 -4.03 0.95
CA GLN A 62 -17.62 -5.12 1.42
C GLN A 62 -16.92 -6.49 1.38
N ARG A 63 -15.99 -6.74 0.44
CA ARG A 63 -15.19 -7.97 0.48
C ARG A 63 -14.23 -8.01 1.67
N ASN A 64 -13.71 -6.87 2.13
CA ASN A 64 -12.95 -6.83 3.37
C ASN A 64 -13.82 -7.18 4.58
N VAL A 65 -15.05 -6.65 4.62
CA VAL A 65 -16.05 -7.00 5.65
C VAL A 65 -16.29 -8.51 5.67
N GLU A 66 -16.57 -9.11 4.50
CA GLU A 66 -16.82 -10.55 4.40
C GLU A 66 -15.60 -11.38 4.82
N ARG A 67 -14.38 -10.99 4.41
CA ARG A 67 -13.15 -11.66 4.85
C ARG A 67 -12.93 -11.58 6.36
N VAL A 68 -13.27 -10.45 6.98
CA VAL A 68 -13.23 -10.30 8.44
C VAL A 68 -14.29 -11.21 9.09
N ARG A 69 -15.50 -11.28 8.55
CA ARG A 69 -16.56 -12.17 9.05
C ARG A 69 -16.12 -13.64 9.00
N LEU A 70 -15.53 -14.07 7.88
CA LEU A 70 -15.03 -15.44 7.69
C LEU A 70 -13.88 -15.78 8.65
N ARG A 71 -12.92 -14.87 8.88
CA ARG A 71 -11.84 -15.15 9.85
C ARG A 71 -12.38 -15.17 11.29
N VAL A 72 -13.36 -14.34 11.64
CA VAL A 72 -13.98 -14.34 12.97
C VAL A 72 -14.69 -15.66 13.22
N ALA A 73 -15.41 -16.19 12.23
CA ALA A 73 -16.01 -17.52 12.30
C ALA A 73 -14.97 -18.64 12.52
N LYS A 74 -13.70 -18.40 12.17
CA LYS A 74 -12.55 -19.30 12.41
C LYS A 74 -11.74 -18.96 13.68
N GLY A 75 -12.27 -18.10 14.55
CA GLY A 75 -11.61 -17.71 15.82
C GLY A 75 -10.69 -16.48 15.74
N GLY A 76 -10.70 -15.74 14.63
CA GLY A 76 -9.94 -14.51 14.46
C GLY A 76 -10.55 -13.28 15.16
N HIS A 77 -9.83 -12.16 15.15
CA HIS A 77 -10.27 -10.91 15.77
C HIS A 77 -11.34 -10.18 14.93
N ALA A 78 -12.40 -9.72 15.60
CA ALA A 78 -13.45 -8.89 14.99
C ALA A 78 -12.98 -7.44 14.80
N VAL A 79 -13.45 -6.79 13.74
CA VAL A 79 -13.27 -5.35 13.51
C VAL A 79 -14.64 -4.80 13.13
N PRO A 80 -15.07 -3.66 13.71
CA PRO A 80 -16.33 -3.02 13.32
C PRO A 80 -16.37 -2.71 11.81
N GLU A 81 -17.51 -2.99 11.17
CA GLU A 81 -17.64 -2.87 9.71
C GLU A 81 -17.44 -1.44 9.21
N ASP A 82 -17.95 -0.46 9.96
CA ASP A 82 -17.75 0.96 9.71
C ASP A 82 -16.25 1.31 9.66
N LYS A 83 -15.45 0.74 10.59
CA LYS A 83 -13.99 0.94 10.59
C LYS A 83 -13.30 0.25 9.43
N ILE A 84 -13.80 -0.88 8.94
CA ILE A 84 -13.25 -1.54 7.75
C ILE A 84 -13.47 -0.65 6.52
N ILE A 85 -14.69 -0.15 6.35
CA ILE A 85 -15.07 0.70 5.21
C ILE A 85 -14.33 2.04 5.26
N GLU A 86 -14.28 2.70 6.43
CA GLU A 86 -13.56 3.96 6.62
C GLU A 86 -12.07 3.80 6.27
N ARG A 87 -11.43 2.73 6.75
CA ARG A 87 -10.00 2.48 6.51
C ARG A 87 -9.71 2.15 5.06
N TYR A 88 -10.63 1.50 4.34
CA TYR A 88 -10.45 1.22 2.91
C TYR A 88 -10.32 2.53 2.11
N GLY A 89 -11.25 3.48 2.31
CA GLY A 89 -11.19 4.77 1.63
C GLY A 89 -9.92 5.55 1.99
N ARG A 90 -9.62 5.67 3.29
CA ARG A 90 -8.42 6.38 3.77
C ARG A 90 -7.12 5.74 3.27
N SER A 91 -7.08 4.42 3.15
CA SER A 91 -5.93 3.70 2.59
C SER A 91 -5.66 4.09 1.14
N LEU A 92 -6.72 4.16 0.32
CA LEU A 92 -6.62 4.63 -1.05
C LEU A 92 -6.15 6.09 -1.10
N GLU A 93 -6.73 6.99 -0.29
CA GLU A 93 -6.30 8.40 -0.23
C GLU A 93 -4.81 8.57 0.12
N GLN A 94 -4.25 7.69 0.95
CA GLN A 94 -2.82 7.71 1.24
C GLN A 94 -1.97 7.13 0.11
N LEU A 95 -2.50 6.19 -0.68
CA LEU A 95 -1.75 5.46 -1.71
C LEU A 95 -0.99 6.38 -2.65
N SER A 96 -1.61 7.44 -3.15
CA SER A 96 -0.96 8.38 -4.09
C SER A 96 0.35 8.93 -3.52
N TRP A 97 0.34 9.44 -2.29
CA TRP A 97 1.55 9.98 -1.67
C TRP A 97 2.64 8.93 -1.50
N PHE A 98 2.28 7.72 -1.05
CA PHE A 98 3.26 6.64 -0.83
C PHE A 98 3.79 6.07 -2.15
N LEU A 99 2.96 5.99 -3.18
CA LEU A 99 3.37 5.60 -4.52
C LEU A 99 4.35 6.61 -5.12
N ASP A 100 4.10 7.91 -4.95
CA ASP A 100 5.00 8.96 -5.41
C ASP A 100 6.34 8.93 -4.65
N ALA A 101 6.29 8.70 -3.34
CA ALA A 101 7.48 8.61 -2.50
C ALA A 101 8.30 7.31 -2.71
N ALA A 102 7.67 6.21 -3.13
CA ALA A 102 8.36 4.95 -3.35
C ALA A 102 9.27 4.99 -4.59
N ASP A 103 10.41 4.32 -4.55
CA ASP A 103 11.30 4.14 -5.70
C ASP A 103 10.82 2.95 -6.56
N ARG A 104 10.31 1.90 -5.89
CA ARG A 104 9.61 0.77 -6.51
C ARG A 104 8.27 0.53 -5.85
N ALA A 105 7.27 0.17 -6.64
CA ALA A 105 5.97 -0.20 -6.09
C ALA A 105 5.27 -1.31 -6.88
N TRP A 106 4.49 -2.12 -6.17
CA TRP A 106 3.60 -3.12 -6.75
C TRP A 106 2.22 -3.02 -6.13
N ILE A 107 1.19 -2.99 -6.98
CA ILE A 107 -0.20 -2.88 -6.59
C ILE A 107 -0.91 -4.17 -7.03
N TYR A 108 -1.42 -4.91 -6.06
CA TYR A 108 -2.10 -6.18 -6.28
C TYR A 108 -3.60 -6.08 -5.98
N ASP A 109 -4.42 -6.53 -6.93
CA ASP A 109 -5.80 -6.91 -6.68
C ASP A 109 -5.83 -8.34 -6.14
N ASN A 110 -6.27 -8.50 -4.89
CA ASN A 110 -6.43 -9.79 -4.25
C ASN A 110 -7.90 -10.24 -4.17
N SER A 111 -8.73 -9.77 -5.09
CA SER A 111 -10.15 -10.10 -5.20
C SER A 111 -10.44 -11.53 -5.61
N GLY A 112 -9.58 -12.10 -6.46
CA GLY A 112 -9.74 -13.43 -7.04
C GLY A 112 -9.17 -14.55 -6.19
N ALA A 113 -9.05 -15.74 -6.80
CA ALA A 113 -8.39 -16.89 -6.19
C ALA A 113 -6.86 -16.69 -6.07
N GLU A 114 -6.27 -15.95 -7.01
CA GLU A 114 -4.86 -15.60 -7.03
C GLU A 114 -4.70 -14.07 -7.07
N PRO A 115 -3.69 -13.48 -6.40
CA PRO A 115 -3.38 -12.06 -6.52
C PRO A 115 -2.98 -11.69 -7.95
N LYS A 116 -3.60 -10.63 -8.49
CA LYS A 116 -3.28 -10.08 -9.81
C LYS A 116 -2.49 -8.78 -9.64
N LEU A 117 -1.33 -8.66 -10.28
CA LEU A 117 -0.62 -7.38 -10.39
C LEU A 117 -1.42 -6.45 -11.30
N ILE A 118 -1.85 -5.30 -10.77
CA ILE A 118 -2.67 -4.29 -11.48
C ILE A 118 -1.96 -2.94 -11.62
N GLY A 119 -0.81 -2.76 -10.98
CA GLY A 119 0.05 -1.60 -11.18
C GLY A 119 1.45 -1.81 -10.66
N GLU A 120 2.42 -1.16 -11.29
CA GLU A 120 3.83 -1.25 -10.97
C GLU A 120 4.50 0.12 -11.13
N LYS A 121 5.48 0.41 -10.28
CA LYS A 121 6.36 1.57 -10.40
C LYS A 121 7.81 1.10 -10.44
N GLU A 122 8.53 1.54 -11.46
CA GLU A 122 9.97 1.36 -11.61
C GLU A 122 10.55 2.57 -12.35
N ASP A 123 11.74 3.03 -11.94
CA ASP A 123 12.46 4.17 -12.55
C ASP A 123 11.60 5.44 -12.71
N GLY A 124 10.72 5.69 -11.74
CA GLY A 124 9.81 6.84 -11.73
C GLY A 124 8.60 6.72 -12.67
N VAL A 125 8.54 5.66 -13.49
CA VAL A 125 7.41 5.36 -14.37
C VAL A 125 6.42 4.49 -13.62
N VAL A 126 5.14 4.84 -13.67
CA VAL A 126 4.06 4.03 -13.12
C VAL A 126 3.21 3.50 -14.27
N ILE A 127 3.07 2.18 -14.30
CA ILE A 127 2.26 1.44 -15.27
C ILE A 127 1.07 0.86 -14.51
N ILE A 128 -0.14 1.03 -15.06
CA ILE A 128 -1.38 0.56 -14.43
C ILE A 128 -2.18 -0.21 -15.48
N ASP A 129 -2.74 -1.35 -15.08
CA ASP A 129 -3.69 -2.11 -15.90
C ASP A 129 -4.94 -1.24 -16.17
N PRO A 130 -5.31 -0.97 -17.43
CA PRO A 130 -6.51 -0.17 -17.74
C PRO A 130 -7.82 -0.80 -17.22
N HIS A 131 -7.79 -2.08 -16.85
CA HIS A 131 -8.89 -2.81 -16.23
C HIS A 131 -8.70 -3.01 -14.72
N ALA A 132 -7.81 -2.25 -14.09
CA ALA A 132 -7.65 -2.24 -12.64
C ALA A 132 -8.94 -1.77 -11.93
N ILE A 133 -8.98 -1.96 -10.61
CA ILE A 133 -10.09 -1.55 -9.76
C ILE A 133 -10.38 -0.05 -9.97
N PRO A 134 -11.63 0.37 -10.23
CA PRO A 134 -11.96 1.76 -10.50
C PRO A 134 -11.45 2.75 -9.45
N SER A 135 -11.56 2.42 -8.17
CA SER A 135 -11.07 3.27 -7.07
C SER A 135 -9.55 3.46 -7.08
N VAL A 136 -8.80 2.47 -7.58
CA VAL A 136 -7.35 2.58 -7.80
C VAL A 136 -7.07 3.45 -9.03
N LEU A 137 -7.82 3.27 -10.11
CA LEU A 137 -7.69 4.12 -11.30
C LEU A 137 -8.00 5.58 -10.98
N GLU A 138 -9.05 5.86 -10.20
CA GLU A 138 -9.44 7.21 -9.80
C GLU A 138 -8.36 7.91 -8.96
N ILE A 139 -7.77 7.22 -7.99
CA ILE A 139 -6.77 7.83 -7.12
C ILE A 139 -5.40 7.98 -7.78
N LEU A 140 -5.13 7.18 -8.81
CA LEU A 140 -3.88 7.20 -9.57
C LEU A 140 -4.01 7.91 -10.92
N ALA A 141 -5.23 8.29 -11.30
CA ALA A 141 -5.47 9.19 -12.42
C ALA A 141 -4.71 10.50 -12.12
N PRO A 142 -4.03 11.07 -13.12
CA PRO A 142 -3.26 12.27 -12.90
C PRO A 142 -4.19 13.37 -12.35
N PRO A 143 -3.89 14.00 -11.20
CA PRO A 143 -4.28 15.39 -11.04
C PRO A 143 -3.60 16.17 -12.19
N ASP A 144 -4.21 17.23 -12.70
CA ASP A 144 -3.84 17.98 -13.92
C ASP A 144 -2.38 18.51 -14.05
N HIS A 145 -1.41 18.04 -13.27
CA HIS A 145 -0.07 18.63 -13.09
C HIS A 145 1.13 17.66 -13.13
N LEU A 146 1.03 16.43 -13.65
CA LEU A 146 2.23 15.59 -13.86
C LEU A 146 2.48 15.27 -15.35
N PRO A 147 3.62 15.67 -15.93
CA PRO A 147 3.96 15.37 -17.31
C PRO A 147 4.46 13.93 -17.42
N ASN A 148 4.03 13.24 -18.49
CA ASN A 148 4.53 11.96 -18.97
C ASN A 148 4.14 10.68 -18.19
N ARG A 149 3.10 9.99 -18.67
CA ARG A 149 2.98 8.53 -18.58
C ARG A 149 2.59 7.97 -19.95
N GLN A 150 3.31 6.96 -20.41
CA GLN A 150 2.95 6.19 -21.60
C GLN A 150 2.08 4.99 -21.17
N PRO A 151 1.08 4.60 -21.99
CA PRO A 151 0.31 3.40 -21.74
C PRO A 151 1.19 2.15 -21.79
N ALA A 152 0.87 1.15 -20.96
CA ALA A 152 1.54 -0.15 -20.96
C ALA A 152 1.50 -0.77 -22.37
N MET A 153 2.66 -1.17 -22.91
CA MET A 153 2.71 -2.02 -24.09
C MET A 153 2.38 -3.47 -23.69
N PRO A 154 1.64 -4.24 -24.50
CA PRO A 154 1.37 -5.65 -24.20
C PRO A 154 2.68 -6.44 -24.13
N THR A 155 2.94 -7.10 -23.01
CA THR A 155 4.12 -7.95 -22.83
C THR A 155 3.97 -9.23 -23.66
N GLU A 156 4.61 -9.30 -24.83
CA GLU A 156 4.87 -10.58 -25.48
C GLU A 156 5.93 -11.34 -24.68
N ARG A 157 5.51 -12.46 -24.07
CA ARG A 157 6.41 -13.45 -23.47
C ARG A 157 7.32 -14.01 -24.56
N ILE A 158 8.58 -13.57 -24.60
CA ILE A 158 9.62 -14.31 -25.29
C ILE A 158 10.12 -15.40 -24.33
N GLN A 159 9.63 -16.62 -24.53
CA GLN A 159 10.31 -17.82 -24.05
C GLN A 159 11.64 -17.93 -24.82
N ARG A 160 12.77 -17.95 -24.11
CA ARG A 160 14.03 -18.45 -24.67
C ARG A 160 14.64 -19.47 -23.72
N THR A 161 14.62 -20.71 -24.22
CA THR A 161 15.50 -21.83 -23.87
C THR A 161 16.94 -21.52 -24.29
#